data_AF-A0A3M0WY10-F1
#
_entry.id   AF-A0A3M0WY10-F1
#
_cell.length_a   1.000
_cell.length_b   1.000
_cell.length_c   1.000
_cell.angle_alpha   90.00
_cell.angle_beta   90.00
_cell.angle_gamma   90.00
#
_symmetry.space_group_name_H-M   'P 1'
#
loop_
_entity.id
_entity.type
_entity.pdbx_description
1 polymer ?
#
loop_
_entity_poly.entity_id
_entity_poly.type
_entity_poly.pdbx_seq_one_letter_code
_entity_poly.pdbx_strand_id
1 'polypeptide(L)'
;SWLHLGNSWAASLVTDGIIAGVGGVLVFVPVLMTLYISLAVLEESGYMARSAFVMDRLMNRIGLHGKSFLPMLVGFGCNVPAIYATRTLENDRDRILTGLLIPFMSCSARLPVYILFAAIFFPAYSGLVVFGLYGLGIVTAVLLGIILRHTLFKGEVQSGFIMELPSYRLPTFKGIWQQTWMRTVEFLKNAATVILLVSIIIWALMAVPGRPNSGSFAHVAIEDSLFGRLSQIVSPALRPLGFGDPQSTGALITGFVAKEIVISTLAQTYDISETALPSENAPTFRDDLIELVSSFGQATLDTLRAVPLVIGVDLRPQNSDPEPTQLMNAIRQNFDQTSSGHGAAAGLAFMVFVLIYTPCVATVTAERQELGAKWMWISLAGQLVLAWLMAFAVFQIGLQIIG
;
A
#
# COMPACT_ATOMS: atom_id res chain seq x y z
N SER A 1 20.38 4.31 -24.86
CA SER A 1 21.02 5.43 -25.58
C SER A 1 20.18 6.01 -26.73
N TRP A 2 18.84 5.89 -26.71
CA TRP A 2 17.99 6.23 -27.88
C TRP A 2 17.59 7.72 -28.01
N LEU A 3 17.89 8.55 -27.00
CA LEU A 3 17.84 10.00 -27.13
C LEU A 3 19.25 10.52 -26.83
N HIS A 4 19.90 11.11 -27.84
CA HIS A 4 21.18 11.83 -27.72
C HIS A 4 21.02 13.16 -26.96
N LEU A 5 20.20 13.17 -25.91
CA LEU A 5 20.18 14.23 -24.91
C LEU A 5 21.23 13.82 -23.88
N GLY A 6 22.38 14.50 -23.89
CA GLY A 6 23.47 14.25 -22.94
C GLY A 6 23.04 14.46 -21.47
N ASN A 7 24.02 14.46 -20.56
CA ASN A 7 23.93 14.73 -19.09
C ASN A 7 23.28 16.08 -18.68
N SER A 8 22.45 16.66 -19.55
CA SER A 8 21.57 17.78 -19.26
C SER A 8 20.44 17.37 -18.30
N TRP A 9 20.07 18.31 -17.43
CA TRP A 9 18.94 18.19 -16.52
C TRP A 9 17.59 17.90 -17.21
N ALA A 10 17.46 18.30 -18.47
CA ALA A 10 16.27 18.04 -19.28
C ALA A 10 16.16 16.55 -19.66
N ALA A 11 17.28 15.88 -19.89
CA ALA A 11 17.30 14.44 -20.14
C ALA A 11 16.81 13.68 -18.90
N SER A 12 17.36 13.99 -17.71
CA SER A 12 16.95 13.37 -16.45
C SER A 12 15.49 13.65 -16.08
N LEU A 13 14.95 14.83 -16.40
CA LEU A 13 13.52 15.11 -16.18
C LEU A 13 12.63 14.19 -17.02
N VAL A 14 13.01 14.00 -18.28
CA VAL A 14 12.24 13.16 -19.21
C VAL A 14 12.39 11.69 -18.85
N THR A 15 13.60 11.19 -18.58
CA THR A 15 13.83 9.78 -18.24
C THR A 15 13.35 9.42 -16.84
N ASP A 16 13.79 10.18 -15.83
CA ASP A 16 13.66 9.80 -14.43
C ASP A 16 12.43 10.42 -13.77
N GLY A 17 11.93 11.55 -14.30
CA GLY A 17 10.70 12.18 -13.84
C GLY A 17 9.45 11.67 -14.56
N ILE A 18 9.41 11.84 -15.88
CA ILE A 18 8.20 11.61 -16.70
C ILE A 18 8.10 10.15 -17.13
N ILE A 19 9.12 9.59 -17.80
CA ILE A 19 9.06 8.22 -18.32
C ILE A 19 9.00 7.22 -17.18
N ALA A 20 9.80 7.37 -16.13
CA ALA A 20 9.71 6.54 -14.94
C ALA A 20 8.32 6.64 -14.28
N GLY A 21 7.76 7.85 -14.16
CA GLY A 21 6.42 8.08 -13.60
C GLY A 21 5.30 7.41 -14.41
N VAL A 22 5.30 7.58 -15.74
CA VAL A 22 4.33 6.94 -16.64
C VAL A 22 4.53 5.43 -16.70
N GLY A 23 5.78 4.98 -16.72
CA GLY A 23 6.17 3.57 -16.69
C GLY A 23 5.63 2.87 -15.44
N GLY A 24 5.80 3.50 -14.26
CA GLY A 24 5.22 3.01 -13.01
C GLY A 24 3.72 2.79 -13.14
N VAL A 25 2.96 3.80 -13.62
CA VAL A 25 1.51 3.68 -13.81
C VAL A 25 1.13 2.54 -14.77
N LEU A 26 1.85 2.39 -15.88
CA LEU A 26 1.56 1.37 -16.90
C LEU A 26 1.83 -0.06 -16.39
N VAL A 27 2.86 -0.25 -15.57
CA VAL A 27 3.18 -1.55 -14.95
C VAL A 27 2.04 -2.03 -14.02
N PHE A 28 1.26 -1.11 -13.44
CA PHE A 28 0.11 -1.48 -12.61
C PHE A 28 -1.13 -1.93 -13.38
N VAL A 29 -1.24 -1.56 -14.66
CA VAL A 29 -2.46 -1.82 -15.45
C VAL A 29 -2.80 -3.32 -15.51
N PRO A 30 -1.87 -4.25 -15.80
CA PRO A 30 -2.18 -5.68 -15.83
C PRO A 30 -2.65 -6.22 -14.48
N VAL A 31 -1.97 -5.84 -13.39
CA VAL A 31 -2.30 -6.29 -12.03
C VAL A 31 -3.69 -5.79 -11.61
N LEU A 32 -3.99 -4.51 -11.88
CA LEU A 32 -5.29 -3.92 -11.60
C LEU A 32 -6.40 -4.54 -12.46
N MET A 33 -6.14 -4.85 -13.73
CA MET A 33 -7.10 -5.55 -14.58
C MET A 33 -7.47 -6.92 -14.02
N THR A 34 -6.48 -7.72 -13.61
CA THR A 34 -6.73 -9.04 -12.99
C THR A 34 -7.56 -8.93 -11.72
N LEU A 35 -7.26 -7.93 -10.88
CA LEU A 35 -8.03 -7.64 -9.68
C LEU A 35 -9.47 -7.21 -10.01
N TYR A 36 -9.66 -6.32 -10.98
CA TYR A 36 -10.99 -5.86 -11.41
C TYR A 36 -11.81 -6.95 -12.08
N ILE A 37 -11.19 -7.86 -12.83
CA ILE A 37 -11.86 -9.06 -13.38
C ILE A 37 -12.37 -9.93 -12.23
N SER A 38 -11.52 -10.21 -11.24
CA SER A 38 -11.90 -11.02 -10.08
C SER A 38 -13.05 -10.38 -9.30
N LEU A 39 -13.00 -9.06 -9.12
CA LEU A 39 -14.05 -8.31 -8.45
C LEU A 39 -15.36 -8.28 -9.26
N ALA A 40 -15.29 -8.10 -10.57
CA ALA A 40 -16.45 -8.11 -11.46
C ALA A 40 -17.15 -9.48 -11.46
N VAL A 41 -16.39 -10.59 -11.40
CA VAL A 41 -16.95 -11.94 -11.23
C VAL A 41 -17.71 -12.08 -9.91
N LEU A 42 -17.16 -11.57 -8.80
CA LEU A 42 -17.83 -11.59 -7.49
C LEU A 42 -19.08 -10.69 -7.45
N GLU A 43 -19.06 -9.58 -8.19
CA GLU A 43 -20.17 -8.62 -8.27
C GLU A 43 -21.31 -9.17 -9.14
N GLU A 44 -21.02 -9.61 -10.36
CA GLU A 44 -22.02 -10.15 -11.30
C GLU A 44 -22.63 -11.49 -10.86
N SER A 45 -21.89 -12.30 -10.09
CA SER A 45 -22.43 -13.55 -9.52
C SER A 45 -23.50 -13.33 -8.44
N GLY A 46 -23.68 -12.10 -7.94
CA GLY A 46 -24.57 -11.80 -6.82
C GLY A 46 -24.02 -12.24 -5.46
N TYR A 47 -22.77 -12.73 -5.40
CA TYR A 47 -22.12 -13.16 -4.16
C TYR A 47 -21.97 -12.00 -3.17
N MET A 48 -21.71 -10.79 -3.68
CA MET A 48 -21.57 -9.58 -2.88
C MET A 48 -22.84 -9.21 -2.10
N ALA A 49 -24.02 -9.33 -2.74
CA ALA A 49 -25.29 -9.03 -2.08
C ALA A 49 -25.61 -10.02 -0.95
N ARG A 50 -25.29 -11.31 -1.15
CA ARG A 50 -25.45 -12.32 -0.11
C ARG A 50 -24.45 -12.15 1.03
N SER A 51 -23.20 -11.81 0.70
CA SER A 51 -22.17 -11.53 1.70
C SER A 51 -22.54 -10.35 2.59
N ALA A 52 -23.10 -9.29 2.00
CA ALA A 52 -23.65 -8.16 2.75
C ALA A 52 -24.77 -8.58 3.73
N PHE A 53 -25.69 -9.45 3.30
CA PHE A 53 -26.74 -10.00 4.17
C PHE A 53 -26.17 -10.81 5.34
N VAL A 54 -25.19 -11.69 5.10
CA VAL A 54 -24.54 -12.48 6.16
C VAL A 54 -23.79 -11.58 7.14
N MET A 55 -23.16 -10.52 6.65
CA MET A 55 -22.38 -9.59 7.46
C MET A 55 -23.21 -8.50 8.12
N ASP A 56 -24.50 -8.38 7.80
CA ASP A 56 -25.37 -7.32 8.30
C ASP A 56 -25.42 -7.27 9.84
N ARG A 57 -25.48 -8.44 10.50
CA ARG A 57 -25.50 -8.51 11.97
C ARG A 57 -24.19 -8.01 12.59
N LEU A 58 -23.05 -8.32 11.97
CA LEU A 58 -21.74 -7.86 12.43
C LEU A 58 -21.61 -6.35 12.20
N MET A 59 -22.03 -5.89 11.02
CA MET A 59 -21.93 -4.49 10.61
C MET A 59 -22.82 -3.58 11.45
N ASN A 60 -24.04 -4.04 11.79
CA ASN A 60 -24.95 -3.34 12.68
C ASN A 60 -24.38 -3.16 14.10
N ARG A 61 -23.52 -4.07 14.59
CA ARG A 61 -22.83 -3.86 15.90
C ARG A 61 -21.82 -2.72 15.83
N ILE A 62 -21.17 -2.54 14.69
CA ILE A 62 -20.23 -1.44 14.41
C ILE A 62 -21.01 -0.13 14.16
N GLY A 63 -22.32 -0.21 13.93
CA GLY A 63 -23.21 0.92 13.66
C GLY A 63 -23.26 1.29 12.17
N LEU A 64 -22.88 0.36 11.31
CA LEU A 64 -22.90 0.47 9.86
C LEU A 64 -23.98 -0.46 9.28
N HIS A 65 -24.47 -0.10 8.11
CA HIS A 65 -25.40 -0.92 7.36
C HIS A 65 -24.70 -2.10 6.67
N GLY A 66 -25.33 -3.28 6.50
CA GLY A 66 -24.71 -4.42 5.82
C GLY A 66 -24.19 -4.13 4.40
N LYS A 67 -24.78 -3.15 3.71
CA LYS A 67 -24.29 -2.63 2.40
C LYS A 67 -22.87 -2.05 2.48
N SER A 68 -22.44 -1.53 3.64
CA SER A 68 -21.08 -1.00 3.85
C SER A 68 -20.01 -2.08 3.83
N PHE A 69 -20.37 -3.35 4.04
CA PHE A 69 -19.43 -4.47 3.96
C PHE A 69 -18.83 -4.62 2.56
N LEU A 70 -19.60 -4.31 1.52
CA LEU A 70 -19.15 -4.47 0.15
C LEU A 70 -17.97 -3.54 -0.19
N PRO A 71 -18.08 -2.20 -0.04
CA PRO A 71 -16.93 -1.31 -0.20
C PRO A 71 -15.73 -1.69 0.66
N MET A 72 -15.94 -2.11 1.91
CA MET A 72 -14.85 -2.55 2.79
C MET A 72 -14.12 -3.78 2.27
N LEU A 73 -14.85 -4.78 1.77
CA LEU A 73 -14.26 -5.99 1.17
C LEU A 73 -13.40 -5.64 -0.06
N VAL A 74 -13.87 -4.71 -0.90
CA VAL A 74 -13.13 -4.20 -2.06
C VAL A 74 -11.82 -3.52 -1.62
N GLY A 75 -11.79 -2.90 -0.44
CA GLY A 75 -10.64 -2.18 0.11
C GLY A 75 -9.40 -3.05 0.33
N PHE A 76 -9.57 -4.34 0.67
CA PHE A 76 -8.45 -5.29 0.76
C PHE A 76 -7.73 -5.48 -0.59
N GLY A 77 -8.43 -5.26 -1.69
CA GLY A 77 -7.83 -5.17 -3.01
C GLY A 77 -7.19 -3.81 -3.24
N CYS A 78 -8.03 -2.78 -3.37
CA CYS A 78 -7.59 -1.41 -3.59
C CYS A 78 -8.56 -0.40 -2.96
N ASN A 79 -8.02 0.57 -2.22
CA ASN A 79 -8.83 1.56 -1.50
C ASN A 79 -9.52 2.58 -2.42
N VAL A 80 -8.97 2.85 -3.61
CA VAL A 80 -9.56 3.78 -4.59
C VAL A 80 -10.95 3.32 -5.08
N PRO A 81 -11.10 2.14 -5.71
CA PRO A 81 -12.41 1.63 -6.15
C PRO A 81 -13.35 1.36 -4.97
N ALA A 82 -12.81 0.98 -3.80
CA ALA A 82 -13.59 0.81 -2.58
C ALA A 82 -14.26 2.12 -2.15
N ILE A 83 -13.54 3.24 -2.16
CA ILE A 83 -14.10 4.55 -1.83
C ILE A 83 -15.18 4.96 -2.85
N TYR A 84 -14.94 4.79 -4.15
CA TYR A 84 -15.98 5.08 -5.14
C TYR A 84 -17.23 4.20 -4.99
N ALA A 85 -17.08 2.95 -4.55
CA ALA A 85 -18.20 2.06 -4.27
C ALA A 85 -19.08 2.55 -3.11
N THR A 86 -18.59 3.45 -2.25
CA THR A 86 -19.41 4.06 -1.18
C THR A 86 -20.55 4.92 -1.71
N ARG A 87 -20.52 5.35 -2.99
CA ARG A 87 -21.65 6.03 -3.66
C ARG A 87 -22.94 5.21 -3.71
N THR A 88 -22.83 3.89 -3.56
CA THR A 88 -23.99 2.98 -3.54
C THR A 88 -24.72 2.98 -2.18
N LEU A 89 -24.16 3.63 -1.16
CA LEU A 89 -24.76 3.77 0.15
C LEU A 89 -25.76 4.94 0.13
N GLU A 90 -27.00 4.65 0.50
CA GLU A 90 -28.13 5.61 0.46
C GLU A 90 -28.00 6.71 1.52
N ASN A 91 -27.39 6.38 2.66
CA ASN A 91 -27.19 7.31 3.77
C ASN A 91 -25.79 7.96 3.69
N ASP A 92 -25.74 9.29 3.75
CA ASP A 92 -24.48 10.03 3.77
C ASP A 92 -23.59 9.67 4.98
N ARG A 93 -24.19 9.39 6.14
CA ARG A 93 -23.45 8.91 7.32
C ARG A 93 -22.73 7.60 7.04
N ASP A 94 -23.43 6.61 6.51
CA ASP A 94 -22.84 5.30 6.21
C ASP A 94 -21.76 5.46 5.15
N ARG A 95 -21.97 6.33 4.16
CA ARG A 95 -20.97 6.68 3.15
C ARG A 95 -19.71 7.28 3.75
N ILE A 96 -19.83 8.29 4.61
CA ILE A 96 -18.68 8.93 5.27
C ILE A 96 -17.97 7.95 6.20
N LEU A 97 -18.70 7.26 7.06
CA LEU A 97 -18.12 6.31 8.01
C LEU A 97 -17.40 5.16 7.27
N THR A 98 -18.04 4.57 6.25
CA THR A 98 -17.41 3.53 5.44
C THR A 98 -16.17 4.07 4.71
N GLY A 99 -16.26 5.27 4.13
CA GLY A 99 -15.15 5.95 3.48
C GLY A 99 -13.93 6.15 4.38
N LEU A 100 -14.14 6.56 5.64
CA LEU A 100 -13.07 6.75 6.63
C LEU A 100 -12.45 5.43 7.12
N LEU A 101 -13.17 4.31 7.01
CA LEU A 101 -12.72 3.00 7.49
C LEU A 101 -12.01 2.18 6.43
N ILE A 102 -12.30 2.39 5.14
CA ILE A 102 -11.65 1.70 4.02
C ILE A 102 -10.11 1.77 4.09
N PRO A 103 -9.46 2.91 4.40
CA PRO A 103 -7.99 3.01 4.47
C PRO A 103 -7.30 2.06 5.47
N PHE A 104 -8.04 1.57 6.46
CA PHE A 104 -7.56 0.60 7.46
C PHE A 104 -7.62 -0.84 6.95
N MET A 105 -8.37 -1.10 5.87
CA MET A 105 -8.28 -2.34 5.13
C MET A 105 -6.93 -2.38 4.42
N SER A 106 -6.14 -3.42 4.69
CA SER A 106 -4.82 -3.53 4.09
C SER A 106 -4.93 -3.89 2.62
N CYS A 107 -4.66 -2.91 1.75
CA CYS A 107 -4.62 -3.14 0.31
C CYS A 107 -3.40 -3.99 -0.11
N SER A 108 -3.50 -4.64 -1.26
CA SER A 108 -2.46 -5.54 -1.78
C SER A 108 -1.09 -4.86 -1.97
N ALA A 109 -1.06 -3.55 -2.23
CA ALA A 109 0.16 -2.76 -2.38
C ALA A 109 1.04 -2.68 -1.12
N ARG A 110 0.50 -2.98 0.06
CA ARG A 110 1.27 -2.99 1.32
C ARG A 110 1.99 -4.33 1.57
N LEU A 111 1.51 -5.40 0.94
CA LEU A 111 1.99 -6.76 1.18
C LEU A 111 3.49 -6.95 0.88
N PRO A 112 4.08 -6.38 -0.20
CA PRO A 112 5.52 -6.49 -0.43
C PRO A 112 6.36 -5.95 0.74
N VAL A 113 5.95 -4.81 1.31
CA VAL A 113 6.66 -4.20 2.44
C VAL A 113 6.58 -5.11 3.67
N TYR A 114 5.40 -5.68 3.94
CA TYR A 114 5.25 -6.60 5.08
C TYR A 114 6.07 -7.87 4.91
N ILE A 115 6.07 -8.46 3.72
CA ILE A 115 6.83 -9.69 3.45
C ILE A 115 8.32 -9.42 3.60
N LEU A 116 8.84 -8.33 3.03
CA LEU A 116 10.24 -7.96 3.13
C LEU A 116 10.66 -7.78 4.60
N PHE A 117 9.95 -6.95 5.35
CA PHE A 117 10.29 -6.68 6.75
C PHE A 117 10.07 -7.90 7.65
N ALA A 118 9.02 -8.69 7.41
CA ALA A 118 8.79 -9.93 8.15
C ALA A 118 9.87 -10.98 7.85
N ALA A 119 10.37 -11.07 6.62
CA ALA A 119 11.48 -11.96 6.28
C ALA A 119 12.81 -11.52 6.93
N ILE A 120 13.05 -10.21 7.05
CA ILE A 120 14.26 -9.66 7.67
C ILE A 120 14.28 -9.89 9.19
N PHE A 121 13.18 -9.57 9.89
CA PHE A 121 13.15 -9.55 11.36
C PHE A 121 12.51 -10.78 12.00
N PHE A 122 11.64 -11.51 11.27
CA PHE A 122 10.87 -12.64 11.78
C PHE A 122 10.85 -13.83 10.79
N PRO A 123 12.01 -14.32 10.30
CA PRO A 123 12.06 -15.32 9.22
C PRO A 123 11.26 -16.59 9.53
N ALA A 124 11.32 -17.09 10.77
CA ALA A 124 10.61 -18.28 11.21
C ALA A 124 9.07 -18.13 11.29
N TYR A 125 8.57 -16.90 11.43
CA TYR A 125 7.14 -16.62 11.67
C TYR A 125 6.59 -15.55 10.72
N SER A 126 7.22 -15.37 9.56
CA SER A 126 6.91 -14.29 8.62
C SER A 126 5.43 -14.28 8.19
N GLY A 127 4.87 -15.45 7.87
CA GLY A 127 3.45 -15.60 7.54
C GLY A 127 2.51 -15.23 8.69
N LEU A 128 2.84 -15.58 9.93
CA LEU A 128 2.04 -15.25 11.11
C LEU A 128 2.07 -13.74 11.40
N VAL A 129 3.21 -13.09 11.22
CA VAL A 129 3.35 -11.64 11.38
C VAL A 129 2.50 -10.91 10.35
N VAL A 130 2.57 -11.31 9.07
CA VAL A 130 1.74 -10.73 8.00
C VAL A 130 0.25 -10.94 8.28
N PHE A 131 -0.15 -12.15 8.68
CA PHE A 131 -1.54 -12.43 9.07
C PHE A 131 -1.99 -11.56 10.26
N GLY A 132 -1.13 -11.40 11.27
CA GLY A 132 -1.36 -10.54 12.41
C GLY A 132 -1.56 -9.07 12.03
N LEU A 133 -0.79 -8.55 11.07
CA LEU A 133 -0.95 -7.19 10.54
C LEU A 133 -2.30 -7.00 9.84
N TYR A 134 -2.75 -7.97 9.04
CA TYR A 134 -4.08 -7.92 8.42
C TYR A 134 -5.18 -7.94 9.48
N GLY A 135 -5.06 -8.79 10.50
CA GLY A 135 -5.96 -8.82 11.65
C GLY A 135 -5.97 -7.49 12.41
N LEU A 136 -4.80 -6.90 12.65
CA LEU A 136 -4.66 -5.61 13.33
C LEU A 136 -5.33 -4.48 12.55
N GLY A 137 -5.25 -4.47 11.22
CA GLY A 137 -5.95 -3.52 10.36
C GLY A 137 -7.47 -3.62 10.53
N ILE A 138 -8.01 -4.85 10.49
CA ILE A 138 -9.45 -5.12 10.69
C ILE A 138 -9.90 -4.68 12.08
N VAL A 139 -9.16 -5.06 13.13
CA VAL A 139 -9.47 -4.68 14.51
C VAL A 139 -9.43 -3.15 14.66
N THR A 140 -8.43 -2.49 14.08
CA THR A 140 -8.32 -1.02 14.10
C THR A 140 -9.50 -0.36 13.39
N ALA A 141 -9.93 -0.88 12.24
CA ALA A 141 -11.11 -0.40 11.52
C ALA A 141 -12.39 -0.56 12.36
N VAL A 142 -12.57 -1.70 13.01
CA VAL A 142 -13.74 -1.97 13.87
C VAL A 142 -13.76 -1.02 15.07
N LEU A 143 -12.62 -0.88 15.77
CA LEU A 143 -12.49 0.01 16.93
C LEU A 143 -12.75 1.46 16.53
N LEU A 144 -12.14 1.92 15.43
CA LEU A 144 -12.35 3.28 14.94
C LEU A 144 -13.81 3.49 14.51
N GLY A 145 -14.45 2.50 13.88
CA GLY A 145 -15.86 2.57 13.50
C GLY A 145 -16.77 2.77 14.72
N ILE A 146 -16.53 2.03 15.79
CA ILE A 146 -17.25 2.17 17.07
C ILE A 146 -16.98 3.55 17.69
N ILE A 147 -15.72 4.01 17.71
CA ILE A 147 -15.34 5.32 18.26
C ILE A 147 -16.01 6.46 17.48
N LEU A 148 -15.93 6.46 16.14
CA LEU A 148 -16.51 7.48 15.28
C LEU A 148 -18.04 7.50 15.38
N ARG A 149 -18.68 6.32 15.48
CA ARG A 149 -20.11 6.21 15.74
C ARG A 149 -20.51 6.90 17.04
N HIS A 150 -19.77 6.67 18.12
CA HIS A 150 -20.08 7.24 19.43
C HIS A 150 -19.63 8.69 19.61
N THR A 151 -18.76 9.22 18.76
CA THR A 151 -18.29 10.62 18.86
C THR A 151 -18.96 11.54 17.85
N LEU A 152 -18.78 11.29 16.55
CA LEU A 152 -19.16 12.18 15.45
C LEU A 152 -20.61 12.00 14.97
N PHE A 153 -21.19 10.80 15.11
CA PHE A 153 -22.50 10.47 14.53
C PHE A 153 -23.54 10.03 15.57
N LYS A 154 -23.58 10.70 16.73
CA LYS A 154 -24.56 10.42 17.78
C LYS A 154 -25.99 10.75 17.32
N GLY A 155 -26.92 9.80 17.46
CA GLY A 155 -28.37 10.07 17.38
C GLY A 155 -29.04 9.88 16.03
N GLU A 156 -28.32 9.50 14.96
CA GLU A 156 -28.96 9.20 13.67
C GLU A 156 -29.56 7.78 13.66
N VAL A 157 -30.85 7.69 13.30
CA VAL A 157 -31.66 6.47 13.26
C VAL A 157 -31.24 5.60 12.07
N GLN A 158 -30.99 4.32 12.30
CA GLN A 158 -30.69 3.36 11.23
C GLN A 158 -31.94 3.20 10.34
N SER A 159 -31.80 3.39 9.03
CA SER A 159 -32.89 3.18 8.09
C SER A 159 -33.29 1.70 8.10
N GLY A 160 -34.59 1.43 8.23
CA GLY A 160 -35.16 0.08 8.26
C GLY A 160 -34.90 -0.63 6.94
N PHE A 161 -34.37 -1.86 7.03
CA PHE A 161 -33.85 -2.57 5.87
C PHE A 161 -34.82 -3.62 5.32
N ILE A 162 -35.14 -3.51 4.04
CA ILE A 162 -35.68 -4.61 3.23
C ILE A 162 -34.69 -4.83 2.09
N MET A 163 -33.79 -5.81 2.22
CA MET A 163 -33.01 -6.31 1.07
C MET A 163 -33.84 -7.36 0.37
N GLU A 164 -34.22 -7.10 -0.87
CA GLU A 164 -34.60 -8.22 -1.75
C GLU A 164 -33.32 -8.97 -2.11
N LEU A 165 -33.22 -10.24 -1.72
CA LEU A 165 -32.08 -11.08 -2.02
C LEU A 165 -32.03 -11.34 -3.54
N PRO A 166 -30.98 -10.91 -4.27
CA PRO A 166 -30.90 -11.16 -5.70
C PRO A 166 -30.67 -12.64 -6.00
N SER A 167 -31.22 -13.11 -7.12
CA SER A 167 -30.96 -14.46 -7.64
C SER A 167 -29.50 -14.62 -8.07
N TYR A 168 -28.92 -15.81 -7.86
CA TYR A 168 -27.62 -16.13 -8.47
C TYR A 168 -27.74 -16.02 -9.98
N ARG A 169 -26.83 -15.28 -10.60
CA ARG A 169 -26.71 -15.17 -12.05
C ARG A 169 -25.31 -15.61 -12.44
N LEU A 170 -25.19 -16.35 -13.53
CA LEU A 170 -23.89 -16.64 -14.11
C LEU A 170 -23.36 -15.33 -14.70
N PRO A 171 -22.14 -14.89 -14.32
CA PRO A 171 -21.60 -13.64 -14.80
C PRO A 171 -21.34 -13.75 -16.30
N THR A 172 -21.63 -12.67 -17.03
CA THR A 172 -21.47 -12.67 -18.48
C THR A 172 -20.09 -12.17 -18.84
N PHE A 173 -19.37 -12.90 -19.69
CA PHE A 173 -18.01 -12.49 -20.10
C PHE A 173 -17.95 -11.06 -20.65
N LYS A 174 -18.98 -10.65 -21.41
CA LYS A 174 -19.10 -9.30 -21.96
C LYS A 174 -19.25 -8.24 -20.86
N GLY A 175 -20.04 -8.52 -19.83
CA GLY A 175 -20.22 -7.63 -18.69
C GLY A 175 -18.94 -7.47 -17.87
N ILE A 176 -18.29 -8.58 -17.52
CA ILE A 176 -17.00 -8.60 -16.83
C ILE A 176 -15.96 -7.76 -17.58
N TRP A 177 -15.82 -7.98 -18.89
CA TRP A 177 -14.82 -7.27 -19.70
C TRP A 177 -15.12 -5.77 -19.81
N GLN A 178 -16.37 -5.39 -20.06
CA GLN A 178 -16.77 -3.99 -20.14
C GLN A 178 -16.55 -3.28 -18.80
N GLN A 179 -16.95 -3.89 -17.69
CA GLN A 179 -16.79 -3.35 -16.35
C GLN A 179 -15.31 -3.19 -15.98
N THR A 180 -14.49 -4.21 -16.24
CA THR A 180 -13.05 -4.18 -16.03
C THR A 180 -12.41 -3.05 -16.83
N TRP A 181 -12.74 -2.94 -18.12
CA TRP A 181 -12.18 -1.92 -19.00
C TRP A 181 -12.56 -0.51 -18.54
N MET A 182 -13.83 -0.26 -18.23
CA MET A 182 -14.31 1.04 -17.74
C MET A 182 -13.61 1.45 -16.45
N ARG A 183 -13.51 0.54 -15.46
CA ARG A 183 -12.85 0.81 -14.18
C ARG A 183 -11.35 1.05 -14.34
N THR A 184 -10.70 0.31 -15.25
CA THR A 184 -9.27 0.49 -15.55
C THR A 184 -9.01 1.85 -16.18
N VAL A 185 -9.82 2.27 -17.16
CA VAL A 185 -9.69 3.57 -17.82
C VAL A 185 -9.97 4.73 -16.86
N GLU A 186 -10.99 4.59 -16.00
CA GLU A 186 -11.30 5.61 -14.98
C GLU A 186 -10.16 5.76 -13.97
N PHE A 187 -9.58 4.65 -13.51
CA PHE A 187 -8.38 4.67 -12.69
C PHE A 187 -7.23 5.37 -13.41
N LEU A 188 -6.96 5.01 -14.67
CA LEU A 188 -5.86 5.58 -15.42
C LEU A 188 -6.00 7.10 -15.61
N LYS A 189 -7.20 7.59 -15.92
CA LYS A 189 -7.46 9.03 -16.08
C LYS A 189 -7.27 9.81 -14.77
N ASN A 190 -7.77 9.27 -13.66
CA ASN A 190 -7.79 9.96 -12.37
C ASN A 190 -6.46 9.84 -11.61
N ALA A 191 -5.79 8.69 -11.69
CA ALA A 191 -4.55 8.44 -10.96
C ALA A 191 -3.31 8.89 -11.76
N ALA A 192 -3.27 8.73 -13.08
CA ALA A 192 -2.06 9.00 -13.85
C ALA A 192 -1.64 10.48 -13.78
N THR A 193 -2.60 11.41 -13.84
CA THR A 193 -2.31 12.84 -13.74
C THR A 193 -1.69 13.22 -12.39
N VAL A 194 -2.22 12.65 -11.31
CA VAL A 194 -1.75 12.91 -9.96
C VAL A 194 -0.39 12.23 -9.71
N ILE A 195 -0.23 10.97 -10.12
CA ILE A 195 1.04 10.24 -10.00
C ILE A 195 2.14 10.93 -10.80
N LEU A 196 1.85 11.36 -12.03
CA LEU A 196 2.81 12.10 -12.86
C LEU A 196 3.24 13.42 -12.18
N LEU A 197 2.27 14.19 -11.68
CA LEU A 197 2.55 15.45 -10.99
C LEU A 197 3.45 15.22 -9.77
N VAL A 198 3.12 14.22 -8.94
CA VAL A 198 3.89 13.91 -7.75
C VAL A 198 5.28 13.35 -8.10
N SER A 199 5.39 12.52 -9.13
CA SER A 199 6.68 12.01 -9.66
C SER A 199 7.59 13.16 -10.08
N ILE A 200 7.06 14.15 -10.82
CA ILE A 200 7.80 15.35 -11.22
C ILE A 200 8.23 16.17 -9.99
N ILE A 201 7.36 16.30 -8.97
CA ILE A 201 7.71 17.00 -7.73
C ILE A 201 8.83 16.27 -7.00
N ILE A 202 8.73 14.95 -6.81
CA ILE A 202 9.76 14.15 -6.13
C ILE A 202 11.08 14.23 -6.89
N TRP A 203 11.05 14.06 -8.22
CA TRP A 203 12.21 14.25 -9.07
C TRP A 203 12.84 15.63 -8.87
N ALA A 204 12.03 16.70 -8.86
CA ALA A 204 12.53 18.06 -8.63
C ALA A 204 13.16 18.22 -7.24
N LEU A 205 12.58 17.61 -6.21
CA LEU A 205 13.16 17.60 -4.86
C LEU A 205 14.47 16.81 -4.79
N MET A 206 14.62 15.74 -5.57
CA MET A 206 15.85 14.94 -5.67
C MET A 206 16.92 15.64 -6.51
N ALA A 207 16.53 16.39 -7.55
CA ALA A 207 17.43 17.07 -8.46
C ALA A 207 18.04 18.37 -7.90
N VAL A 208 17.40 18.98 -6.89
CA VAL A 208 17.86 20.25 -6.28
C VAL A 208 18.86 19.97 -5.15
N PRO A 209 20.08 20.55 -5.19
CA PRO A 209 21.05 20.42 -4.11
C PRO A 209 20.54 21.07 -2.84
N GLY A 210 20.45 20.29 -1.76
CA GLY A 210 20.01 20.74 -0.45
C GLY A 210 21.11 21.42 0.35
N ARG A 211 22.39 21.13 0.08
CA ARG A 211 23.55 21.64 0.84
C ARG A 211 24.53 22.40 -0.07
N PRO A 212 25.27 23.41 0.44
CA PRO A 212 26.38 24.00 -0.30
C PRO A 212 27.40 22.91 -0.69
N ASN A 213 27.88 22.89 -1.93
CA ASN A 213 28.84 21.93 -2.50
C ASN A 213 28.36 20.47 -2.68
N SER A 214 27.04 20.23 -2.76
CA SER A 214 26.47 18.88 -2.92
C SER A 214 26.31 18.36 -4.37
N GLY A 215 26.88 19.07 -5.35
CA GLY A 215 26.80 18.69 -6.77
C GLY A 215 26.07 19.72 -7.64
N SER A 216 25.87 19.37 -8.91
CA SER A 216 25.14 20.19 -9.89
C SER A 216 23.67 19.78 -9.94
N PHE A 217 22.79 20.69 -10.38
CA PHE A 217 21.38 20.38 -10.60
C PHE A 217 21.20 19.08 -11.41
N ALA A 218 20.29 18.21 -10.94
CA ALA A 218 20.01 16.86 -11.43
C ALA A 218 21.11 15.79 -11.20
N HIS A 219 22.24 16.13 -10.60
CA HIS A 219 23.35 15.20 -10.32
C HIS A 219 23.76 15.34 -8.84
N VAL A 220 22.84 14.95 -7.95
CA VAL A 220 22.98 15.07 -6.49
C VAL A 220 22.65 13.72 -5.86
N ALA A 221 23.44 13.28 -4.88
CA ALA A 221 23.11 12.09 -4.10
C ALA A 221 21.80 12.31 -3.32
N ILE A 222 20.98 11.26 -3.17
CA ILE A 222 19.66 11.36 -2.53
C ILE A 222 19.76 12.00 -1.14
N GLU A 223 20.80 11.68 -0.37
CA GLU A 223 21.04 12.19 0.98
C GLU A 223 21.29 13.70 1.06
N ASP A 224 21.89 14.28 0.01
CA ASP A 224 22.24 15.69 -0.07
C ASP A 224 21.21 16.54 -0.83
N SER A 225 20.23 15.90 -1.45
CA SER A 225 19.14 16.57 -2.16
C SER A 225 18.19 17.31 -1.21
N LEU A 226 17.34 18.18 -1.76
CA LEU A 226 16.26 18.82 -1.00
C LEU A 226 15.29 17.78 -0.42
N PHE A 227 15.06 16.68 -1.14
CA PHE A 227 14.31 15.52 -0.65
C PHE A 227 14.98 14.89 0.58
N GLY A 228 16.31 14.71 0.55
CA GLY A 228 17.09 14.23 1.70
C GLY A 228 16.99 15.16 2.92
N ARG A 229 17.02 16.48 2.71
CA ARG A 229 16.79 17.46 3.78
C ARG A 229 15.38 17.41 4.34
N LEU A 230 14.36 17.30 3.50
CA LEU A 230 12.97 17.14 3.95
C LEU A 230 12.83 15.88 4.80
N SER A 231 13.45 14.78 4.38
CA SER A 231 13.49 13.54 5.14
C SER A 231 14.15 13.75 6.51
N GLN A 232 15.32 14.39 6.56
CA GLN A 232 16.01 14.74 7.83
C GLN A 232 15.20 15.64 8.77
N ILE A 233 14.36 16.53 8.23
CA ILE A 233 13.48 17.41 9.03
C ILE A 233 12.34 16.61 9.65
N VAL A 234 11.83 15.60 8.96
CA VAL A 234 10.72 14.75 9.43
C VAL A 234 11.22 13.61 10.34
N SER A 235 12.44 13.11 10.15
CA SER A 235 13.02 12.00 10.92
C SER A 235 12.93 12.14 12.45
N PRO A 236 13.13 13.32 13.08
CA PRO A 236 13.00 13.47 14.53
C PRO A 236 11.64 13.04 15.08
N ALA A 237 10.57 13.21 14.31
CA ALA A 237 9.24 12.75 14.70
C ALA A 237 9.14 11.22 14.74
N LEU A 238 9.95 10.50 13.96
CA LEU A 238 9.95 9.04 13.87
C LEU A 238 10.99 8.38 14.79
N ARG A 239 11.95 9.13 15.34
CA ARG A 239 12.91 8.62 16.35
C ARG A 239 12.29 7.86 17.53
N PRO A 240 11.21 8.34 18.17
CA PRO A 240 10.60 7.60 19.29
C PRO A 240 9.95 6.27 18.87
N LEU A 241 9.85 5.99 17.56
CA LEU A 241 9.31 4.74 16.99
C LEU A 241 10.41 3.71 16.68
N GLY A 242 11.69 4.08 16.84
CA GLY A 242 12.83 3.19 16.61
C GLY A 242 13.39 3.15 15.18
N PHE A 243 12.82 3.91 14.24
CA PHE A 243 13.24 3.98 12.82
C PHE A 243 13.37 5.44 12.33
N GLY A 244 13.86 6.33 13.21
CA GLY A 244 13.94 7.76 12.96
C GLY A 244 15.14 8.22 12.15
N ASP A 245 15.41 7.57 11.03
CA ASP A 245 16.51 7.87 10.11
C ASP A 245 16.02 8.46 8.78
N PRO A 246 16.87 9.20 8.04
CA PRO A 246 16.49 9.80 6.77
C PRO A 246 16.08 8.77 5.71
N GLN A 247 16.63 7.56 5.72
CA GLN A 247 16.35 6.52 4.72
C GLN A 247 14.94 5.97 4.90
N SER A 248 14.58 5.54 6.11
CA SER A 248 13.22 5.09 6.45
C SER A 248 12.19 6.21 6.29
N THR A 249 12.57 7.44 6.67
CA THR A 249 11.68 8.61 6.52
C THR A 249 11.41 8.93 5.04
N GLY A 250 12.45 8.94 4.21
CA GLY A 250 12.33 9.14 2.77
C GLY A 250 11.46 8.08 2.12
N ALA A 251 11.66 6.81 2.49
CA ALA A 251 10.84 5.70 2.02
C ALA A 251 9.35 5.84 2.40
N LEU A 252 9.02 6.37 3.59
CA LEU A 252 7.64 6.64 3.97
C LEU A 252 7.02 7.82 3.18
N ILE A 253 7.82 8.85 2.86
CA ILE A 253 7.39 9.99 2.05
C ILE A 253 7.07 9.55 0.62
N THR A 254 7.96 8.79 -0.03
CA THR A 254 7.68 8.25 -1.37
C THR A 254 6.57 7.21 -1.32
N GLY A 255 6.50 6.42 -0.24
CA GLY A 255 5.43 5.46 0.02
C GLY A 255 4.04 6.10 0.13
N PHE A 256 3.95 7.38 0.53
CA PHE A 256 2.68 8.12 0.54
C PHE A 256 2.10 8.25 -0.88
N VAL A 257 2.95 8.30 -1.89
CA VAL A 257 2.55 8.34 -3.30
C VAL A 257 2.01 7.00 -3.73
N ALA A 258 2.83 5.95 -3.56
CA ALA A 258 2.45 4.58 -3.80
C ALA A 258 3.27 3.63 -2.91
N LYS A 259 2.61 2.65 -2.30
CA LYS A 259 3.22 1.84 -1.21
C LYS A 259 4.32 0.91 -1.71
N GLU A 260 4.20 0.38 -2.92
CA GLU A 260 5.26 -0.45 -3.49
C GLU A 260 6.57 0.33 -3.75
N ILE A 261 6.52 1.66 -3.86
CA ILE A 261 7.71 2.50 -4.05
C ILE A 261 8.60 2.54 -2.79
N VAL A 262 8.06 2.18 -1.61
CA VAL A 262 8.83 2.12 -0.35
C VAL A 262 10.06 1.24 -0.52
N ILE A 263 9.92 0.04 -1.11
CA ILE A 263 11.02 -0.92 -1.28
C ILE A 263 12.04 -0.39 -2.28
N SER A 264 11.57 0.13 -3.42
CA SER A 264 12.44 0.73 -4.43
C SER A 264 13.23 1.91 -3.88
N THR A 265 12.60 2.75 -3.04
CA THR A 265 13.26 3.88 -2.39
C THR A 265 14.31 3.40 -1.40
N LEU A 266 14.03 2.38 -0.58
CA LEU A 266 15.02 1.80 0.31
C LEU A 266 16.20 1.22 -0.48
N ALA A 267 15.94 0.46 -1.54
CA ALA A 267 16.98 -0.10 -2.41
C ALA A 267 17.91 0.97 -2.99
N GLN A 268 17.33 2.03 -3.56
CA GLN A 268 18.09 3.16 -4.12
C GLN A 268 18.86 3.93 -3.05
N THR A 269 18.25 4.15 -1.88
CA THR A 269 18.87 4.98 -0.83
C THR A 269 20.05 4.27 -0.17
N TYR A 270 20.03 2.94 -0.07
CA TYR A 270 21.18 2.16 0.41
C TYR A 270 22.29 2.00 -0.65
N ASP A 271 22.19 2.67 -1.80
CA ASP A 271 23.09 2.56 -2.96
C ASP A 271 23.27 1.11 -3.45
N ILE A 272 22.25 0.30 -3.22
CA ILE A 272 22.22 -1.08 -3.69
C ILE A 272 21.66 -1.00 -5.08
N SER A 273 22.55 -0.78 -6.05
CA SER A 273 22.25 -1.06 -7.45
C SER A 273 21.65 -2.46 -7.49
N GLU A 274 20.44 -2.59 -8.03
CA GLU A 274 19.81 -3.89 -8.31
C GLU A 274 20.80 -4.73 -9.12
N THR A 275 21.63 -5.51 -8.43
CA THR A 275 22.42 -6.56 -9.05
C THR A 275 21.51 -7.79 -9.05
N ALA A 276 20.40 -7.68 -9.76
CA ALA A 276 19.43 -8.74 -9.97
C ALA A 276 18.77 -8.67 -11.34
N LEU A 277 19.46 -8.16 -12.35
CA LEU A 277 19.28 -8.55 -13.75
C LEU A 277 20.65 -8.52 -14.44
N PRO A 278 21.12 -9.60 -15.08
CA PRO A 278 22.19 -9.49 -16.05
C PRO A 278 21.67 -8.63 -17.20
N SER A 279 22.04 -7.35 -17.20
CA SER A 279 21.78 -6.45 -18.32
C SER A 279 22.74 -6.78 -19.46
N GLU A 280 22.47 -7.87 -20.17
CA GLU A 280 22.94 -8.06 -21.53
C GLU A 280 21.70 -8.25 -22.41
N ASN A 281 21.30 -7.15 -23.05
CA ASN A 281 20.16 -6.94 -23.96
C ASN A 281 18.88 -6.42 -23.29
N ALA A 282 18.32 -5.36 -23.89
CA ALA A 282 17.00 -4.87 -23.54
C ALA A 282 15.99 -6.01 -23.75
N PRO A 283 15.19 -6.39 -22.74
CA PRO A 283 14.26 -7.49 -22.89
C PRO A 283 13.27 -7.20 -24.02
N THR A 284 13.06 -8.18 -24.88
CA THR A 284 12.03 -8.10 -25.91
C THR A 284 10.67 -8.30 -25.24
N PHE A 285 9.59 -7.66 -25.72
CA PHE A 285 8.23 -7.81 -25.15
C PHE A 285 7.78 -9.29 -24.98
N ARG A 286 8.31 -10.21 -25.81
CA ARG A 286 8.07 -11.64 -25.68
C ARG A 286 8.75 -12.27 -24.47
N ASP A 287 9.97 -11.85 -24.16
CA ASP A 287 10.75 -12.36 -23.04
C ASP A 287 10.13 -11.91 -21.73
N ASP A 288 9.73 -10.63 -21.64
CA ASP A 288 8.95 -10.09 -20.53
C ASP A 288 7.64 -10.87 -20.32
N LEU A 289 6.92 -11.19 -21.40
CA LEU A 289 5.67 -11.98 -21.32
C LEU A 289 5.89 -13.40 -20.80
N ILE A 290 6.96 -14.07 -21.24
CA ILE A 290 7.30 -15.42 -20.79
C ILE A 290 7.74 -15.39 -19.32
N GLU A 291 8.51 -14.39 -18.92
CA GLU A 291 8.91 -14.19 -17.52
C GLU A 291 7.70 -13.90 -16.62
N LEU A 292 6.77 -13.05 -17.06
CA LEU A 292 5.56 -12.74 -16.30
C LEU A 292 4.65 -13.96 -16.14
N VAL A 293 4.50 -14.78 -17.18
CA VAL A 293 3.71 -16.03 -17.11
C VAL A 293 4.39 -17.07 -16.22
N SER A 294 5.70 -17.25 -16.35
CA SER A 294 6.46 -18.23 -15.55
C SER A 294 6.54 -17.82 -14.08
N SER A 295 6.77 -16.55 -13.78
CA SER A 295 6.76 -16.00 -12.42
C SER A 295 5.38 -16.09 -11.78
N PHE A 296 4.31 -15.78 -12.52
CA PHE A 296 2.94 -15.97 -12.04
C PHE A 296 2.65 -17.46 -11.75
N GLY A 297 3.10 -18.36 -12.64
CA GLY A 297 2.98 -19.81 -12.45
C GLY A 297 3.70 -20.31 -11.21
N GLN A 298 4.95 -19.88 -11.02
CA GLN A 298 5.75 -20.19 -9.83
C GLN A 298 5.12 -19.62 -8.55
N ALA A 299 4.72 -18.35 -8.55
CA ALA A 299 4.06 -17.71 -7.42
C ALA A 299 2.74 -18.40 -7.04
N THR A 300 1.97 -18.86 -8.03
CA THR A 300 0.74 -19.63 -7.80
C THR A 300 1.05 -20.98 -7.17
N LEU A 301 2.07 -21.70 -7.68
CA LEU A 301 2.52 -22.97 -7.11
C LEU A 301 3.05 -22.80 -5.69
N ASP A 302 3.81 -21.75 -5.42
CA ASP A 302 4.36 -21.47 -4.10
C ASP A 302 3.26 -21.06 -3.11
N THR A 303 2.26 -20.32 -3.58
CA THR A 303 1.06 -20.03 -2.78
C THR A 303 0.31 -21.33 -2.43
N LEU A 304 0.12 -22.24 -3.40
CA LEU A 304 -0.52 -23.54 -3.16
C LEU A 304 0.29 -24.43 -2.21
N ARG A 305 1.63 -24.41 -2.31
CA ARG A 305 2.53 -25.11 -1.38
C ARG A 305 2.58 -24.47 0.01
N ALA A 306 2.27 -23.17 0.11
CA ALA A 306 2.18 -22.45 1.38
C ALA A 306 0.85 -22.68 2.12
N VAL A 307 -0.19 -23.19 1.46
CA VAL A 307 -1.46 -23.56 2.13
C VAL A 307 -1.26 -24.57 3.28
N PRO A 308 -0.47 -25.65 3.11
CA PRO A 308 -0.12 -26.56 4.20
C PRO A 308 0.54 -25.89 5.41
N LEU A 309 1.31 -24.81 5.22
CA LEU A 309 1.93 -24.04 6.33
C LEU A 309 0.89 -23.35 7.21
N VAL A 310 -0.28 -22.99 6.67
CA VAL A 310 -1.40 -22.45 7.47
C VAL A 310 -2.01 -23.51 8.40
N ILE A 311 -1.81 -24.80 8.09
CA ILE A 311 -2.24 -25.95 8.89
C ILE A 311 -1.05 -26.53 9.71
N GLY A 312 0.13 -25.88 9.66
CA GLY A 312 1.31 -26.30 10.41
C GLY A 312 2.07 -27.49 9.80
N VAL A 313 1.86 -27.81 8.52
CA VAL A 313 2.60 -28.84 7.78
C VAL A 313 3.57 -28.15 6.82
N ASP A 314 4.87 -28.27 7.08
CA ASP A 314 5.90 -27.68 6.24
C ASP A 314 6.24 -28.64 5.09
N LEU A 315 5.88 -28.26 3.86
CA LEU A 315 6.22 -29.00 2.62
C LEU A 315 7.28 -28.28 1.78
N ARG A 316 7.96 -27.27 2.34
CA ARG A 316 8.94 -26.48 1.60
C ARG A 316 10.28 -27.23 1.55
N PRO A 317 10.88 -27.44 0.37
CA PRO A 317 12.21 -28.06 0.28
C PRO A 317 13.25 -27.15 0.94
N GLN A 318 14.07 -27.74 1.82
CA GLN A 318 15.07 -27.15 2.73
C GLN A 318 16.21 -26.36 2.04
N ASN A 319 16.17 -26.19 0.71
CA ASN A 319 17.18 -25.49 -0.10
C ASN A 319 16.66 -24.15 -0.68
N SER A 320 15.61 -23.58 -0.10
CA SER A 320 14.94 -22.37 -0.62
C SER A 320 14.75 -21.28 0.43
N ASP A 321 15.68 -21.20 1.39
CA ASP A 321 15.85 -19.97 2.16
C ASP A 321 16.57 -18.98 1.25
N PRO A 322 15.94 -17.87 0.83
CA PRO A 322 16.65 -16.86 0.06
C PRO A 322 17.79 -16.34 0.93
N GLU A 323 19.03 -16.52 0.46
CA GLU A 323 20.20 -15.83 1.00
C GLU A 323 19.83 -14.36 1.22
N PRO A 324 20.06 -13.79 2.43
CA PRO A 324 19.64 -12.43 2.71
C PRO A 324 20.32 -11.49 1.73
N THR A 325 19.50 -10.85 0.89
CA THR A 325 19.97 -9.93 -0.15
C THR A 325 20.77 -8.81 0.51
N GLN A 326 21.69 -8.17 -0.21
CA GLN A 326 22.44 -7.01 0.32
C GLN A 326 21.50 -5.97 0.95
N LEU A 327 20.31 -5.79 0.37
CA LEU A 327 19.26 -4.91 0.89
C LEU A 327 18.71 -5.36 2.25
N MET A 328 18.46 -6.65 2.44
CA MET A 328 17.96 -7.20 3.70
C MET A 328 18.96 -6.95 4.83
N ASN A 329 20.25 -7.11 4.57
CA ASN A 329 21.31 -6.83 5.55
C ASN A 329 21.45 -5.33 5.85
N ALA A 330 21.38 -4.47 4.84
CA ALA A 330 21.42 -3.02 5.02
C ALA A 330 20.24 -2.50 5.87
N ILE A 331 19.02 -2.96 5.58
CA ILE A 331 17.82 -2.63 6.36
C ILE A 331 17.98 -3.12 7.80
N ARG A 332 18.40 -4.37 8.01
CA ARG A 332 18.60 -4.93 9.35
C ARG A 332 19.59 -4.10 10.16
N GLN A 333 20.75 -3.80 9.58
CA GLN A 333 21.80 -3.03 10.24
C GLN A 333 21.34 -1.61 10.59
N ASN A 334 20.67 -0.93 9.66
CA ASN A 334 20.15 0.42 9.90
C ASN A 334 19.11 0.44 11.03
N PHE A 335 18.16 -0.51 11.02
CA PHE A 335 17.14 -0.62 12.06
C PHE A 335 17.72 -1.01 13.42
N ASP A 336 18.74 -1.88 13.47
CA ASP A 336 19.45 -2.20 14.72
C ASP A 336 20.19 -0.96 15.27
N GLN A 337 20.81 -0.16 14.41
CA GLN A 337 21.50 1.07 14.84
C GLN A 337 20.53 2.15 15.36
N THR A 338 19.42 2.36 14.66
CA THR A 338 18.44 3.42 14.98
C THR A 338 17.59 3.10 16.20
N SER A 339 17.45 1.82 16.54
CA SER A 339 16.67 1.32 17.67
C SER A 339 17.52 0.89 18.87
N SER A 340 18.81 1.21 18.90
CA SER A 340 19.74 0.78 19.96
C SER A 340 19.77 -0.74 20.20
N GLY A 341 19.80 -1.53 19.13
CA GLY A 341 19.87 -3.00 19.16
C GLY A 341 18.52 -3.71 19.15
N HIS A 342 17.40 -2.98 19.02
CA HIS A 342 16.04 -3.53 19.02
C HIS A 342 15.41 -3.52 17.62
N GLY A 343 16.16 -3.91 16.58
CA GLY A 343 15.74 -3.76 15.19
C GLY A 343 14.44 -4.49 14.86
N ALA A 344 14.19 -5.65 15.50
CA ALA A 344 12.94 -6.39 15.32
C ALA A 344 11.70 -5.62 15.81
N ALA A 345 11.80 -4.92 16.95
CA ALA A 345 10.72 -4.08 17.46
C ALA A 345 10.49 -2.86 16.56
N ALA A 346 11.57 -2.23 16.09
CA ALA A 346 11.49 -1.12 15.14
C ALA A 346 10.91 -1.54 13.79
N GLY A 347 11.28 -2.72 13.28
CA GLY A 347 10.73 -3.29 12.05
C GLY A 347 9.23 -3.57 12.17
N LEU A 348 8.77 -4.08 13.32
CA LEU A 348 7.34 -4.29 13.57
C LEU A 348 6.58 -2.96 13.69
N ALA A 349 7.17 -1.97 14.39
CA ALA A 349 6.62 -0.61 14.47
C ALA A 349 6.52 0.05 13.08
N PHE A 350 7.51 -0.13 12.21
CA PHE A 350 7.49 0.35 10.83
C PHE A 350 6.38 -0.31 10.02
N MET A 351 6.21 -1.63 10.10
CA MET A 351 5.11 -2.34 9.41
C MET A 351 3.73 -1.87 9.90
N VAL A 352 3.56 -1.66 11.21
CA VAL A 352 2.31 -1.11 11.78
C VAL A 352 2.07 0.33 11.34
N PHE A 353 3.12 1.14 11.25
CA PHE A 353 3.02 2.48 10.67
C PHE A 353 2.54 2.40 9.21
N VAL A 354 3.18 1.58 8.38
CA VAL A 354 2.83 1.35 6.96
C VAL A 354 1.38 0.90 6.77
N LEU A 355 0.89 0.05 7.67
CA LEU A 355 -0.47 -0.44 7.73
C LEU A 355 -1.51 0.65 8.00
N ILE A 356 -1.22 1.59 8.90
CA ILE A 356 -2.23 2.55 9.37
C ILE A 356 -2.14 3.88 8.63
N TYR A 357 -0.92 4.31 8.24
CA TYR A 357 -0.78 5.59 7.56
C TYR A 357 -1.39 5.55 6.17
N THR A 358 -1.66 6.74 5.65
CA THR A 358 -2.34 6.98 4.39
C THR A 358 -1.93 6.02 3.27
N PRO A 359 -2.89 5.33 2.63
CA PRO A 359 -2.62 4.26 1.70
C PRO A 359 -1.93 4.72 0.42
N CYS A 360 -2.43 5.76 -0.25
CA CYS A 360 -1.77 6.37 -1.41
C CYS A 360 -2.45 7.69 -1.79
N VAL A 361 -1.78 8.52 -2.59
CA VAL A 361 -2.32 9.81 -3.07
C VAL A 361 -3.62 9.62 -3.88
N ALA A 362 -3.73 8.53 -4.66
CA ALA A 362 -4.94 8.22 -5.40
C ALA A 362 -6.15 7.97 -4.47
N THR A 363 -5.91 7.35 -3.31
CA THR A 363 -6.96 7.14 -2.30
C THR A 363 -7.39 8.46 -1.67
N VAL A 364 -6.45 9.34 -1.32
CA VAL A 364 -6.76 10.68 -0.79
C VAL A 364 -7.59 11.50 -1.78
N THR A 365 -7.29 11.36 -3.08
CA THR A 365 -8.05 12.01 -4.14
C THR A 365 -9.47 11.47 -4.23
N ALA A 366 -9.63 10.14 -4.16
CA ALA A 366 -10.95 9.51 -4.11
C ALA A 366 -11.73 9.95 -2.85
N GLU A 367 -11.11 9.97 -1.67
CA GLU A 367 -11.74 10.48 -0.44
C GLU A 367 -12.21 11.93 -0.61
N ARG A 368 -11.40 12.78 -1.25
CA ARG A 368 -11.77 14.18 -1.52
C ARG A 368 -12.98 14.29 -2.44
N GLN A 369 -13.04 13.47 -3.48
CA GLN A 369 -14.14 13.49 -4.45
C GLN A 369 -15.44 12.93 -3.84
N GLU A 370 -15.34 11.91 -2.99
CA GLU A 370 -16.51 11.24 -2.41
C GLU A 370 -17.03 11.86 -1.13
N LEU A 371 -16.12 12.23 -0.23
CA LEU A 371 -16.43 12.67 1.12
C LEU A 371 -16.27 14.18 1.27
N GLY A 372 -15.60 14.85 0.32
CA GLY A 372 -15.29 16.28 0.38
C GLY A 372 -14.01 16.58 1.17
N ALA A 373 -13.52 17.82 1.01
CA ALA A 373 -12.21 18.23 1.54
C ALA A 373 -12.11 18.20 3.07
N LYS A 374 -13.21 18.49 3.78
CA LYS A 374 -13.25 18.45 5.25
C LYS A 374 -12.96 17.04 5.78
N TRP A 375 -13.64 16.04 5.25
CA TRP A 375 -13.48 14.65 5.67
C TRP A 375 -12.16 14.04 5.19
N MET A 376 -11.68 14.43 4.01
CA MET A 376 -10.34 14.08 3.54
C MET A 376 -9.24 14.52 4.53
N TRP A 377 -9.26 15.78 4.98
CA TRP A 377 -8.25 16.26 5.95
C TRP A 377 -8.36 15.58 7.31
N ILE A 378 -9.59 15.30 7.78
CA ILE A 378 -9.82 14.54 9.01
C ILE A 378 -9.27 13.11 8.88
N SER A 379 -9.52 12.45 7.75
CA SER A 379 -9.01 11.10 7.44
C SER A 379 -7.48 11.09 7.45
N LEU A 380 -6.87 12.00 6.68
CA LEU A 380 -5.42 12.11 6.53
C LEU A 380 -4.71 12.39 7.87
N ALA A 381 -5.17 13.41 8.61
CA ALA A 381 -4.59 13.75 9.91
C ALA A 381 -4.83 12.65 10.95
N GLY A 382 -6.04 12.09 10.99
CA GLY A 382 -6.41 11.02 11.90
C GLY A 382 -5.56 9.76 11.69
N GLN A 383 -5.36 9.35 10.43
CA GLN A 383 -4.50 8.22 10.08
C GLN A 383 -3.05 8.44 10.47
N LEU A 384 -2.48 9.62 10.21
CA LEU A 384 -1.09 9.92 10.56
C LEU A 384 -0.88 9.90 12.08
N VAL A 385 -1.79 10.52 12.84
CA VAL A 385 -1.74 10.51 14.31
C VAL A 385 -1.90 9.10 14.85
N LEU A 386 -2.87 8.34 14.34
CA LEU A 386 -3.12 6.98 14.79
C LEU A 386 -1.97 6.03 14.43
N ALA A 387 -1.39 6.17 13.23
CA ALA A 387 -0.22 5.40 12.80
C ALA A 387 0.98 5.66 13.72
N TRP A 388 1.23 6.94 14.04
CA TRP A 388 2.30 7.33 14.94
C TRP A 388 2.09 6.76 16.35
N LEU A 389 0.89 6.89 16.93
CA LEU A 389 0.58 6.39 18.26
C LEU A 389 0.67 4.86 18.35
N MET A 390 0.17 4.15 17.34
CA MET A 390 0.20 2.69 17.29
C MET A 390 1.62 2.16 17.09
N ALA A 391 2.40 2.77 16.19
CA ALA A 391 3.81 2.42 16.02
C ALA A 391 4.62 2.71 17.28
N PHE A 392 4.33 3.82 17.97
CA PHE A 392 4.97 4.18 19.23
C PHE A 392 4.67 3.14 20.31
N ALA A 393 3.39 2.81 20.50
CA ALA A 393 2.97 1.80 21.46
C ALA A 393 3.64 0.46 21.18
N VAL A 394 3.67 0.03 19.92
CA VAL A 394 4.33 -1.21 19.49
C VAL A 394 5.82 -1.20 19.82
N PHE A 395 6.54 -0.13 19.49
CA PHE A 395 7.96 -0.05 19.76
C PHE A 395 8.26 -0.07 21.25
N GLN A 396 7.52 0.71 22.06
CA GLN A 396 7.70 0.76 23.51
C GLN A 396 7.37 -0.56 24.19
N ILE A 397 6.30 -1.24 23.77
CA ILE A 397 5.96 -2.58 24.26
C ILE A 397 7.06 -3.57 23.86
N GLY A 398 7.58 -3.47 22.62
CA GLY A 398 8.70 -4.28 22.15
C GLY A 398 9.96 -4.11 23.00
N LEU A 399 10.29 -2.87 23.38
CA LEU A 399 11.42 -2.57 24.28
C LEU A 399 11.24 -3.23 25.66
N GLN A 400 10.02 -3.29 26.21
CA GLN A 400 9.76 -3.91 27.51
C GLN A 400 9.74 -5.44 27.49
N ILE A 401 9.46 -6.05 26.34
CA ILE A 401 9.41 -7.51 26.20
C ILE A 401 10.79 -8.08 25.87
N ILE A 402 11.59 -7.33 25.09
CA ILE A 402 12.90 -7.79 24.56
C ILE A 402 14.06 -7.32 25.45
N GLY A 403 13.93 -6.17 26.13
CA GLY A 403 14.89 -5.69 27.13
C GLY A 403 14.70 -6.36 28.48
#